data_AF-B2L3W0-F1
#
_entry.id   AF-B2L3W0-F1
#
_cell.length_a   1.000
_cell.length_b   1.000
_cell.length_c   1.000
_cell.angle_alpha   90.00
_cell.angle_beta   90.00
_cell.angle_gamma   90.00
#
_symmetry.space_group_name_H-M   'P 1'
#
loop_
_entity.id
_entity.type
_entity.pdbx_description
1 polymer ?
#
loop_
_entity_poly.entity_id
_entity_poly.type
_entity_poly.pdbx_seq_one_letter_code
_entity_poly.pdbx_strand_id
1 'polypeptide(L)'
;QEIFGITPFIRETVEWLVGAGFGCVCPDLYWRQAPNIELDANVPSEREQALALFRDFDMEAGVNDLSCAIEYARALPFSNGRVAVVGYCLGGALAFDVAARSLADCSIGYYGVGLEKKVSLVPAITRPAMFHMGTKDHYVTEEARSILEEHFGRNKNLSLHWYPVGHSF
;
A
#
# COMPACT_ATOMS: atom_id res chain seq x y z
N GLN A 1 5.53 3.09 -0.43
CA GLN A 1 6.75 2.28 -0.29
C GLN A 1 6.45 0.80 -0.57
N GLU A 2 7.43 0.08 -1.12
CA GLU A 2 7.45 -1.39 -1.30
C GLU A 2 8.40 -2.05 -0.28
N ILE A 3 8.69 -3.36 -0.40
CA ILE A 3 9.60 -4.07 0.51
C ILE A 3 11.08 -3.64 0.40
N PHE A 4 11.42 -2.82 -0.59
CA PHE A 4 12.79 -2.40 -0.91
C PHE A 4 13.19 -1.03 -0.32
N GLY A 5 12.32 -0.39 0.47
CA GLY A 5 12.58 0.95 1.01
C GLY A 5 12.08 2.08 0.11
N ILE A 6 12.66 3.27 0.27
CA ILE A 6 12.31 4.47 -0.52
C ILE A 6 13.20 4.52 -1.78
N THR A 7 12.90 3.60 -2.70
CA THR A 7 13.63 3.43 -3.97
C THR A 7 13.42 4.60 -4.94
N PRO A 8 14.19 4.67 -6.05
CA PRO A 8 13.94 5.65 -7.10
C PRO A 8 12.49 5.63 -7.62
N PHE A 9 11.88 4.46 -7.77
CA PHE A 9 10.46 4.32 -8.13
C PHE A 9 9.51 5.05 -7.15
N ILE A 10 9.77 4.95 -5.84
CA ILE A 10 8.96 5.65 -4.83
C ILE A 10 9.17 7.17 -4.92
N ARG A 11 10.39 7.63 -5.18
CA ARG A 11 10.68 9.06 -5.38
C ARG A 11 10.04 9.60 -6.66
N GLU A 12 10.13 8.86 -7.76
CA GLU A 12 9.45 9.19 -9.02
C GLU A 12 7.92 9.24 -8.84
N THR A 13 7.34 8.35 -8.03
CA THR A 13 5.92 8.41 -7.68
C THR A 13 5.57 9.70 -6.94
N VAL A 14 6.41 10.11 -5.97
CA VAL A 14 6.23 11.37 -5.24
C VAL A 14 6.32 12.55 -6.20
N GLU A 15 7.32 12.57 -7.08
CA GLU A 15 7.48 13.62 -8.09
C GLU A 15 6.29 13.70 -9.05
N TRP A 16 5.80 12.55 -9.50
CA TRP A 16 4.62 12.46 -10.35
C TRP A 16 3.37 13.03 -9.67
N LEU A 17 3.10 12.64 -8.41
CA LEU A 17 1.96 13.14 -7.65
C LEU A 17 2.08 14.64 -7.36
N VAL A 18 3.28 15.13 -7.04
CA VAL A 18 3.55 16.56 -6.88
C VAL A 18 3.30 17.30 -8.20
N GLY A 19 3.76 16.76 -9.32
CA GLY A 19 3.49 17.30 -10.66
C GLY A 19 2.00 17.32 -11.02
N ALA A 20 1.20 16.41 -10.45
CA ALA A 20 -0.25 16.38 -10.57
C ALA A 20 -0.98 17.31 -9.58
N GLY A 21 -0.26 18.06 -8.73
CA GLY A 21 -0.82 19.06 -7.82
C GLY A 21 -1.08 18.57 -6.39
N PHE A 22 -0.51 17.43 -5.98
CA PHE A 22 -0.66 16.90 -4.62
C PHE A 22 0.54 17.26 -3.73
N GLY A 23 0.28 17.56 -2.45
CA GLY A 23 1.32 17.48 -1.42
C GLY A 23 1.60 16.02 -1.07
N CYS A 24 2.87 15.64 -0.94
CA CYS A 24 3.26 14.24 -0.73
C CYS A 24 4.14 14.05 0.51
N VAL A 25 3.88 12.97 1.24
CA VAL A 25 4.70 12.47 2.35
C VAL A 25 4.90 10.98 2.12
N CYS A 26 6.16 10.52 2.07
CA CYS A 26 6.49 9.10 2.04
C CYS A 26 7.22 8.74 3.34
N PRO A 27 6.54 8.10 4.31
CA PRO A 27 7.21 7.64 5.52
C PRO A 27 8.14 6.47 5.19
N ASP A 28 9.30 6.42 5.85
CA ASP A 28 10.17 5.24 5.85
C ASP A 28 9.53 4.16 6.73
N LEU A 29 8.93 3.14 6.13
CA LEU A 29 8.27 2.07 6.88
C LEU A 29 9.27 1.22 7.66
N TYR A 30 10.54 1.15 7.24
CA TYR A 30 11.54 0.30 7.87
C TYR A 30 12.35 0.99 8.97
N TRP A 31 11.98 2.21 9.35
CA TRP A 31 12.71 3.02 10.34
C TRP A 31 12.99 2.31 11.67
N ARG A 32 12.14 1.34 12.06
CA ARG A 32 12.29 0.53 13.28
C ARG A 32 13.31 -0.60 13.17
N GLN A 33 13.51 -1.13 11.96
CA GLN A 33 14.38 -2.29 11.69
C GLN A 33 15.71 -1.85 11.08
N ALA A 34 15.64 -1.06 10.01
CA ALA A 34 16.79 -0.56 9.26
C ALA A 34 16.39 0.76 8.58
N PRO A 35 16.67 1.92 9.21
CA PRO A 35 16.25 3.22 8.68
C PRO A 35 17.00 3.59 7.40
N ASN A 36 16.31 4.31 6.51
CA ASN A 36 16.82 4.83 5.24
C ASN A 36 17.37 3.75 4.30
N ILE A 37 16.79 2.54 4.34
CA ILE A 37 17.17 1.53 3.36
C ILE A 37 16.62 1.88 1.98
N GLU A 38 17.42 1.51 1.00
CA GLU A 38 17.09 1.54 -0.41
C GLU A 38 17.80 0.34 -1.03
N LEU A 39 17.01 -0.62 -1.52
CA LEU A 39 17.48 -1.90 -1.99
C LEU A 39 17.11 -2.07 -3.46
N ASP A 40 18.04 -2.54 -4.29
CA ASP A 40 17.81 -2.86 -5.69
C ASP A 40 17.26 -4.30 -5.82
N ALA A 41 16.04 -4.41 -6.34
CA ALA A 41 15.36 -5.68 -6.57
C ALA A 41 16.13 -6.61 -7.55
N ASN A 42 17.04 -6.06 -8.36
CA ASN A 42 17.87 -6.80 -9.31
C ASN A 42 19.16 -7.37 -8.70
N VAL A 43 19.53 -6.92 -7.49
CA VAL A 43 20.72 -7.41 -6.78
C VAL A 43 20.28 -8.53 -5.83
N PRO A 44 20.69 -9.80 -6.04
CA PRO A 44 20.17 -10.94 -5.27
C PRO A 44 20.32 -10.81 -3.76
N SER A 45 21.47 -10.31 -3.28
CA SER A 45 21.71 -10.11 -1.84
C SER A 45 20.80 -9.05 -1.23
N GLU A 46 20.50 -7.98 -1.96
CA GLU A 46 19.61 -6.92 -1.50
C GLU A 46 18.15 -7.36 -1.54
N ARG A 47 17.78 -8.19 -2.53
CA ARG A 47 16.48 -8.85 -2.56
C ARG A 47 16.30 -9.78 -1.35
N GLU A 48 17.31 -10.57 -1.00
CA GLU A 48 17.28 -11.41 0.20
C GLU A 48 17.14 -10.58 1.48
N GLN A 49 17.85 -9.45 1.57
CA GLN A 49 17.72 -8.50 2.67
C GLN A 49 16.30 -7.91 2.76
N ALA A 50 15.71 -7.48 1.64
CA ALA A 50 14.34 -6.96 1.58
C ALA A 50 13.32 -8.00 2.06
N LEU A 51 13.47 -9.26 1.64
CA LEU A 51 12.62 -10.36 2.08
C LEU A 51 12.77 -10.67 3.57
N ALA A 52 13.99 -10.58 4.11
CA ALA A 52 14.23 -10.75 5.54
C ALA A 52 13.56 -9.64 6.35
N LEU A 53 13.72 -8.37 5.94
CA LEU A 53 13.07 -7.24 6.58
C LEU A 53 11.55 -7.35 6.53
N PHE A 54 10.99 -7.71 5.36
CA PHE A 54 9.55 -7.90 5.19
C PHE A 54 9.00 -9.04 6.06
N ARG A 55 9.70 -10.17 6.18
CA ARG A 55 9.28 -11.28 7.05
C ARG A 55 9.17 -10.84 8.52
N ASP A 56 10.10 -9.99 8.95
CA ASP A 56 10.19 -9.53 10.34
C ASP A 56 9.41 -8.20 10.55
N PHE A 57 8.71 -7.70 9.53
CA PHE A 57 7.95 -6.45 9.57
C PHE A 57 6.66 -6.61 10.38
N ASP A 58 6.47 -5.74 11.37
CA ASP A 58 5.24 -5.67 12.15
C ASP A 58 4.18 -4.83 11.41
N MET A 59 3.19 -5.51 10.83
CA MET A 59 2.09 -4.87 10.11
C MET A 59 1.28 -3.91 10.98
N GLU A 60 1.07 -4.22 12.25
CA GLU A 60 0.29 -3.37 13.17
C GLU A 60 1.05 -2.09 13.49
N ALA A 61 2.34 -2.21 13.80
CA ALA A 61 3.22 -1.06 13.99
C ALA A 61 3.28 -0.19 12.72
N GLY A 62 3.37 -0.82 11.53
CA GLY A 62 3.35 -0.11 10.25
C GLY A 62 2.06 0.68 10.02
N VAL A 63 0.89 0.14 10.37
CA VAL A 63 -0.39 0.88 10.26
C VAL A 63 -0.46 2.02 11.27
N ASN A 64 0.07 1.85 12.48
CA ASN A 64 0.16 2.93 13.47
C ASN A 64 1.08 4.05 13.00
N ASP A 65 2.23 3.72 12.40
CA ASP A 65 3.14 4.69 11.81
C ASP A 65 2.49 5.44 10.63
N LEU A 66 1.71 4.74 9.80
CA LEU A 66 0.89 5.37 8.76
C LEU A 66 -0.19 6.29 9.34
N SER A 67 -0.82 5.93 10.45
CA SER A 67 -1.77 6.82 11.13
C SER A 67 -1.09 8.12 11.56
N CYS A 68 0.10 8.05 12.14
CA CYS A 68 0.89 9.22 12.49
C CYS A 68 1.29 10.05 11.26
N ALA A 69 1.70 9.40 10.17
CA ALA A 69 2.07 10.07 8.92
C ALA A 69 0.87 10.77 8.26
N ILE A 70 -0.33 10.18 8.33
CA ILE A 70 -1.58 10.78 7.85
C ILE A 70 -1.91 12.05 8.65
N GLU A 71 -1.88 11.99 9.97
CA GLU A 71 -2.14 13.16 10.81
C GLU A 71 -1.09 14.26 10.62
N TYR A 72 0.19 13.87 10.47
CA TYR A 72 1.25 14.80 10.11
C TYR A 72 0.96 15.48 8.76
N ALA A 73 0.60 14.71 7.73
CA ALA A 73 0.27 15.24 6.41
C ALA A 73 -0.94 16.20 6.46
N ARG A 74 -1.96 15.91 7.27
CA ARG A 74 -3.11 16.81 7.48
C ARG A 74 -2.68 18.17 8.05
N ALA A 75 -1.70 18.18 8.95
CA ALA A 75 -1.25 19.37 9.67
C ALA A 75 -0.21 20.22 8.90
N LEU A 76 0.27 19.77 7.74
CA LEU A 76 1.27 20.52 6.97
C LEU A 76 0.69 21.85 6.44
N PRO A 77 1.50 22.93 6.35
CA PRO A 77 1.01 24.25 5.93
C PRO A 77 0.36 24.28 4.53
N PHE A 78 0.78 23.38 3.64
CA PHE A 78 0.25 23.27 2.28
C PHE A 78 -0.94 22.29 2.16
N SER A 79 -1.35 21.65 3.26
CA SER A 79 -2.46 20.71 3.31
C SER A 79 -3.79 21.43 3.19
N ASN A 80 -4.72 20.86 2.43
CA ASN A 80 -6.12 21.27 2.40
C ASN A 80 -6.99 20.50 3.42
N GLY A 81 -6.36 19.75 4.32
CA GLY A 81 -7.01 18.91 5.33
C GLY A 81 -7.46 17.54 4.84
N ARG A 82 -7.33 17.20 3.56
CA ARG A 82 -7.64 15.87 2.99
C ARG A 82 -6.36 15.09 2.71
N VAL A 83 -6.38 13.79 3.00
CA VAL A 83 -5.24 12.89 2.78
C VAL A 83 -5.69 11.62 2.10
N ALA A 84 -5.00 11.25 1.02
CA ALA A 84 -5.10 9.93 0.41
C ALA A 84 -3.84 9.12 0.70
N VAL A 85 -3.97 7.80 0.77
CA VAL A 85 -2.84 6.87 0.90
C VAL A 85 -2.73 6.05 -0.37
N VAL A 86 -1.54 6.04 -0.98
CA VAL A 86 -1.21 5.19 -2.13
C VAL A 86 -0.11 4.23 -1.71
N GLY A 87 -0.29 2.94 -1.96
CA GLY A 87 0.66 1.91 -1.56
C GLY A 87 0.86 0.84 -2.63
N TYR A 88 2.04 0.22 -2.63
CA TYR A 88 2.49 -0.77 -3.61
C TYR A 88 3.00 -2.02 -2.90
N CYS A 89 2.64 -3.22 -3.34
CA CYS A 89 3.02 -4.49 -2.71
C CYS A 89 2.71 -4.51 -1.20
N LEU A 90 3.72 -4.50 -0.32
CA LEU A 90 3.57 -4.29 1.14
C LEU A 90 2.72 -3.05 1.43
N GLY A 91 3.02 -1.93 0.79
CA GLY A 91 2.23 -0.70 0.93
C GLY A 91 0.79 -0.87 0.45
N GLY A 92 0.53 -1.71 -0.55
CA GLY A 92 -0.82 -2.01 -1.03
C GLY A 92 -1.62 -2.79 0.01
N ALA A 93 -0.98 -3.73 0.71
CA ALA A 93 -1.57 -4.42 1.85
C ALA A 93 -1.87 -3.47 3.02
N LEU A 94 -0.93 -2.55 3.32
CA LEU A 94 -1.14 -1.52 4.35
C LEU A 94 -2.23 -0.51 3.98
N ALA A 95 -2.37 -0.15 2.69
CA ALA A 95 -3.44 0.72 2.22
C ALA A 95 -4.83 0.12 2.47
N PHE A 96 -4.96 -1.21 2.40
CA PHE A 96 -6.17 -1.93 2.80
C PHE A 96 -6.43 -1.83 4.32
N ASP A 97 -5.42 -1.99 5.15
CA ASP A 97 -5.57 -1.83 6.61
C ASP A 97 -5.96 -0.39 6.98
N VAL A 98 -5.36 0.60 6.32
CA VAL A 98 -5.71 2.02 6.44
C VAL A 98 -7.17 2.27 6.05
N ALA A 99 -7.65 1.65 4.96
CA ALA A 99 -9.03 1.75 4.51
C ALA A 99 -10.01 1.14 5.53
N ALA A 100 -9.69 -0.07 6.02
CA ALA A 100 -10.50 -0.79 7.01
C ALA A 100 -10.66 -0.02 8.32
N ARG A 101 -9.65 0.79 8.68
CA ARG A 101 -9.66 1.65 9.87
C ARG A 101 -10.14 3.07 9.61
N SER A 102 -10.51 3.38 8.35
CA SER A 102 -10.96 4.71 7.93
C SER A 102 -10.01 5.84 8.37
N LEU A 103 -8.70 5.66 8.23
CA LEU A 103 -7.69 6.64 8.66
C LEU A 103 -7.53 7.77 7.62
N ALA A 104 -7.43 7.41 6.34
CA ALA A 104 -7.32 8.35 5.21
C ALA A 104 -8.68 8.70 4.60
N ASP A 105 -8.79 9.80 3.85
CA ASP A 105 -10.00 10.16 3.10
C ASP A 105 -10.22 9.24 1.87
N CYS A 106 -9.13 8.68 1.34
CA CYS A 106 -9.13 7.70 0.26
C CYS A 106 -7.91 6.77 0.38
N SER A 107 -8.05 5.50 0.01
CA SER A 107 -6.93 4.54 -0.03
C SER A 107 -6.82 3.87 -1.39
N ILE A 108 -5.61 3.83 -1.95
CA ILE A 108 -5.30 3.18 -3.22
C ILE A 108 -4.19 2.14 -2.99
N GLY A 109 -4.46 0.89 -3.36
CA GLY A 109 -3.49 -0.19 -3.28
C GLY A 109 -3.17 -0.76 -4.65
N TYR A 110 -1.89 -0.89 -4.96
CA TYR A 110 -1.38 -1.60 -6.13
C TYR A 110 -0.78 -2.93 -5.71
N TYR A 111 -1.29 -4.01 -6.32
CA TYR A 111 -0.80 -5.39 -6.20
C TYR A 111 -0.49 -5.80 -4.73
N GLY A 112 -1.41 -5.48 -3.82
CA GLY A 112 -1.29 -5.84 -2.41
C GLY A 112 -1.40 -7.35 -2.21
N VAL A 113 -0.48 -7.95 -1.45
CA VAL A 113 -0.46 -9.40 -1.20
C VAL A 113 -1.17 -9.73 0.11
N GLY A 114 -1.94 -10.83 0.13
CA GLY A 114 -2.58 -11.33 1.35
C GLY A 114 -3.90 -10.63 1.72
N LEU A 115 -4.50 -9.87 0.79
CA LEU A 115 -5.76 -9.17 1.01
C LEU A 115 -6.92 -10.15 1.25
N GLU A 116 -6.89 -11.32 0.64
CA GLU A 116 -7.88 -12.40 0.78
C GLU A 116 -8.02 -12.86 2.22
N LYS A 117 -6.96 -12.76 3.02
CA LYS A 117 -6.93 -13.13 4.45
C LYS A 117 -7.62 -12.09 5.34
N LYS A 118 -7.91 -10.92 4.80
CA LYS A 118 -8.43 -9.76 5.54
C LYS A 118 -9.82 -9.32 5.08
N VAL A 119 -10.48 -10.11 4.21
CA VAL A 119 -11.79 -9.76 3.64
C VAL A 119 -12.92 -9.62 4.66
N SER A 120 -12.74 -10.16 5.87
CA SER A 120 -13.65 -9.92 7.00
C SER A 120 -13.69 -8.44 7.43
N LEU A 121 -12.66 -7.65 7.09
CA LEU A 121 -12.58 -6.22 7.37
C LEU A 121 -13.29 -5.36 6.31
N VAL A 122 -13.66 -5.93 5.15
CA VAL A 122 -14.31 -5.19 4.05
C VAL A 122 -15.54 -4.40 4.50
N PRO A 123 -16.45 -4.92 5.34
CA PRO A 123 -17.60 -4.15 5.82
C PRO A 123 -17.25 -2.89 6.64
N ALA A 124 -16.04 -2.82 7.22
CA ALA A 124 -15.59 -1.66 7.99
C ALA A 124 -15.12 -0.49 7.10
N ILE A 125 -14.95 -0.71 5.79
CA ILE A 125 -14.46 0.30 4.86
C ILE A 125 -15.61 1.27 4.53
N THR A 126 -15.58 2.45 5.15
CA THR A 126 -16.62 3.49 5.00
C THR A 126 -16.24 4.61 4.03
N ARG A 127 -14.97 4.69 3.64
CA ARG A 127 -14.41 5.72 2.73
C ARG A 127 -13.98 5.10 1.41
N PRO A 128 -13.91 5.89 0.32
CA PRO A 128 -13.49 5.37 -0.99
C PRO A 128 -12.15 4.65 -0.92
N ALA A 129 -12.08 3.47 -1.51
CA ALA A 129 -10.83 2.75 -1.66
C ALA A 129 -10.78 1.98 -2.99
N MET A 130 -9.61 1.95 -3.62
CA MET A 130 -9.41 1.38 -4.95
C MET A 130 -8.20 0.44 -4.95
N PHE A 131 -8.35 -0.74 -5.54
CA PHE A 131 -7.30 -1.74 -5.60
C PHE A 131 -7.06 -2.20 -7.04
N HIS A 132 -5.80 -2.16 -7.46
CA HIS A 132 -5.35 -2.55 -8.79
C HIS A 132 -4.52 -3.84 -8.69
N MET A 133 -4.99 -4.91 -9.34
CA MET A 133 -4.44 -6.25 -9.18
C MET A 133 -4.08 -6.87 -10.54
N GLY A 134 -2.98 -7.62 -10.60
CA GLY A 134 -2.58 -8.36 -11.79
C GLY A 134 -3.20 -9.76 -11.83
N THR A 135 -3.79 -10.17 -12.95
CA THR A 135 -4.32 -11.54 -13.13
C THR A 135 -3.23 -12.58 -13.37
N LYS A 136 -1.99 -12.15 -13.63
CA LYS A 136 -0.81 -13.03 -13.76
C LYS A 136 0.15 -12.86 -12.57
N ASP A 137 -0.31 -12.23 -11.50
CA ASP A 137 0.46 -12.07 -10.28
C ASP A 137 0.60 -13.43 -9.58
N HIS A 138 1.80 -13.98 -9.52
CA HIS A 138 2.07 -15.28 -8.93
C HIS A 138 1.89 -15.31 -7.40
N TYR A 139 1.73 -14.14 -6.76
CA TYR A 139 1.40 -14.05 -5.34
C TYR A 139 -0.11 -14.11 -5.06
N VAL A 140 -0.95 -14.02 -6.10
CA VAL A 140 -2.42 -14.03 -5.97
C VAL A 140 -2.96 -15.26 -6.69
N THR A 141 -3.40 -16.26 -5.92
CA THR A 141 -4.00 -17.49 -6.49
C THR A 141 -5.38 -17.23 -7.06
N GLU A 142 -5.89 -18.13 -7.90
CA GLU A 142 -7.27 -18.05 -8.42
C GLU A 142 -8.33 -18.09 -7.30
N GLU A 143 -8.04 -18.83 -6.23
CA GLU A 143 -8.86 -18.85 -5.01
C GLU A 143 -8.85 -17.48 -4.32
N ALA A 144 -7.67 -16.89 -4.11
CA ALA A 144 -7.55 -15.56 -3.52
C ALA A 144 -8.30 -14.51 -4.36
N ARG A 145 -8.18 -14.58 -5.69
CA ARG A 145 -8.93 -13.74 -6.62
C ARG A 145 -10.44 -13.89 -6.44
N SER A 146 -10.94 -15.11 -6.41
CA SER A 146 -12.37 -15.38 -6.23
C SER A 146 -12.91 -14.81 -4.91
N ILE A 147 -12.15 -14.97 -3.83
CA ILE A 147 -12.47 -14.41 -2.51
C ILE A 147 -12.52 -12.87 -2.56
N LEU A 148 -11.55 -12.24 -3.22
CA LEU A 148 -11.50 -10.79 -3.35
C LEU A 148 -12.67 -10.25 -4.18
N GLU A 149 -12.97 -10.85 -5.32
CA GLU A 149 -14.11 -10.46 -6.18
C GLU A 149 -15.45 -10.57 -5.42
N GLU A 150 -15.67 -11.67 -4.69
CA GLU A 150 -16.88 -11.87 -3.89
C GLU A 150 -17.03 -10.80 -2.81
N HIS A 151 -15.98 -10.57 -2.01
CA HIS A 151 -16.09 -9.72 -0.84
C HIS A 151 -16.03 -8.23 -1.18
N PHE A 152 -15.12 -7.82 -2.07
CA PHE A 152 -14.99 -6.40 -2.44
C PHE A 152 -16.24 -5.92 -3.18
N GLY A 153 -16.87 -6.78 -4.00
CA GLY A 153 -18.12 -6.46 -4.71
C GLY A 153 -19.31 -6.16 -3.79
N ARG A 154 -19.24 -6.52 -2.50
CA ARG A 154 -20.30 -6.25 -1.51
C ARG A 154 -20.22 -4.86 -0.89
N ASN A 155 -19.11 -4.13 -1.06
CA ASN A 155 -18.93 -2.79 -0.50
C ASN A 155 -18.82 -1.74 -1.62
N LYS A 156 -19.83 -0.87 -1.72
CA LYS A 156 -19.92 0.21 -2.72
C LYS A 156 -18.80 1.26 -2.65
N ASN A 157 -18.08 1.34 -1.53
CA ASN A 157 -16.94 2.25 -1.37
C ASN A 157 -15.64 1.65 -1.93
N LEU A 158 -15.63 0.35 -2.25
CA LEU A 158 -14.49 -0.35 -2.82
C LEU A 158 -14.63 -0.49 -4.34
N SER A 159 -13.52 -0.29 -5.04
CA SER A 159 -13.36 -0.64 -6.44
C SER A 159 -12.16 -1.57 -6.59
N LEU A 160 -12.36 -2.71 -7.25
CA LEU A 160 -11.32 -3.70 -7.53
C LEU A 160 -11.16 -3.82 -9.05
N HIS A 161 -9.93 -3.62 -9.54
CA HIS A 161 -9.61 -3.66 -10.96
C HIS A 161 -8.56 -4.73 -11.23
N TRP A 162 -8.81 -5.54 -12.26
CA TRP A 162 -7.92 -6.61 -12.70
C TRP A 162 -7.28 -6.29 -14.04
N TYR A 163 -5.97 -6.51 -14.15
CA TYR A 163 -5.16 -6.22 -15.34
C TYR A 163 -4.42 -7.49 -15.81
N PRO A 164 -4.28 -7.76 -17.12
CA PRO A 164 -3.66 -8.99 -17.65
C PRO A 164 -2.11 -9.02 -17.55
N VAL A 165 -1.58 -8.65 -16.38
CA VAL A 165 -0.17 -8.37 -16.05
C VAL A 165 0.22 -9.06 -14.74
N GLY A 166 1.53 -9.14 -14.48
CA GLY A 166 2.11 -9.77 -13.28
C GLY A 166 2.15 -8.85 -12.06
N HIS A 167 2.94 -9.22 -11.06
CA HIS A 167 3.25 -8.37 -9.91
C HIS A 167 4.14 -7.18 -10.34
N SER A 168 4.02 -6.03 -9.66
CA SER A 168 4.84 -4.83 -9.93
C SER A 168 4.76 -4.34 -11.40
N PHE A 169 3.54 -4.33 -11.96
CA PHE A 169 3.24 -3.96 -13.35
C PHE A 169 3.19 -2.45 -13.61
#